data_AF-A0A2V8J4Z9-F1
#
_entry.id   AF-A0A2V8J4Z9-F1
#
_cell.length_a   1.000
_cell.length_b   1.000
_cell.length_c   1.000
_cell.angle_alpha   90.00
_cell.angle_beta   90.00
_cell.angle_gamma   90.00
#
_symmetry.space_group_name_H-M   'P 1'
#
loop_
_entity.id
_entity.type
_entity.pdbx_description
1 polymer ?
#
loop_
_entity_poly.entity_id
_entity_poly.type
_entity_poly.pdbx_seq_one_letter_code
_entity_poly.pdbx_strand_id
1 'polypeptide(L)'
;LQIVKQLQGYEISAAAWESEVLRRRVARYTPDLLDRLCLSGEVMWGRLSPHPSLLLDDATLRNRRIRPTRVAPVAIFLREDAPWLLDSPAQRNGLSQSGREVADALERRGASFLPELVKATGQLTSQVEDALWELAAAGLVTADGFENLRALIDPKRRRGEGSSRLKMPRHAAGRWALLDLPHTAPSPDERADTFARQLLLRWGVIFRDLLARETLAPAWRDLLMALRRMEARGEIRGGRFVSGFLGEQFARPEAVDLLRSIRRTPSDLALKIAAADPLNLAGIILPGSRISPLSAQSVGFAQEILGGHRPPLQIGVRNCRGAL
;
A
#
# COMPACT_ATOMS: atom_id res chain seq x y z
N LEU A 1 6.34 -6.45 -11.96
CA LEU A 1 6.02 -5.04 -12.26
C LEU A 1 4.52 -4.75 -12.39
N GLN A 2 3.74 -5.42 -13.25
CA GLN A 2 2.31 -5.10 -13.46
C GLN A 2 1.47 -5.00 -12.17
N ILE A 3 1.62 -5.97 -11.25
CA ILE A 3 0.91 -5.94 -9.96
C ILE A 3 1.37 -4.77 -9.08
N VAL A 4 2.66 -4.43 -9.08
CA VAL A 4 3.18 -3.26 -8.36
C VAL A 4 2.60 -1.98 -8.96
N LYS A 5 2.63 -1.84 -10.29
CA LYS A 5 2.03 -0.70 -11.01
C LYS A 5 0.54 -0.56 -10.73
N GLN A 6 -0.19 -1.67 -10.63
CA GLN A 6 -1.60 -1.66 -10.27
C GLN A 6 -1.83 -1.27 -8.81
N LEU A 7 -0.93 -1.68 -7.91
CA LEU A 7 -1.11 -1.54 -6.47
C LEU A 7 -0.41 -0.32 -5.82
N GLN A 8 0.44 0.39 -6.55
CA GLN A 8 1.11 1.59 -6.05
C GLN A 8 0.14 2.67 -5.56
N GLY A 9 0.56 3.46 -4.56
CA GLY A 9 -0.32 4.42 -3.90
C GLY A 9 -1.32 3.80 -2.91
N TYR A 10 -1.23 2.50 -2.65
CA TYR A 10 -2.01 1.83 -1.61
C TYR A 10 -1.09 1.31 -0.52
N GLU A 11 -1.47 1.53 0.73
CA GLU A 11 -0.67 1.12 1.87
C GLU A 11 -1.35 0.00 2.66
N ILE A 12 -0.59 -1.04 2.95
CA ILE A 12 -0.99 -2.15 3.83
C ILE A 12 0.14 -2.51 4.76
N SER A 13 -0.14 -3.33 5.77
CA SER A 13 0.89 -3.86 6.65
C SER A 13 2.03 -4.47 5.83
N ALA A 14 3.27 -4.11 6.16
CA ALA A 14 4.44 -4.62 5.47
C ALA A 14 4.51 -6.16 5.44
N ALA A 15 4.00 -6.84 6.47
CA ALA A 15 3.91 -8.30 6.52
C ALA A 15 2.90 -8.91 5.53
N ALA A 16 1.85 -8.16 5.18
CA ALA A 16 0.75 -8.64 4.34
C ALA A 16 1.07 -8.57 2.84
N TRP A 17 1.99 -7.70 2.42
CA TRP A 17 2.37 -7.56 1.00
C TRP A 17 2.74 -8.89 0.35
N GLU A 18 3.70 -9.61 0.91
CA GLU A 18 4.15 -10.86 0.30
C GLU A 18 3.23 -12.03 0.62
N SER A 19 2.78 -12.13 1.87
CA SER A 19 2.04 -13.30 2.37
C SER A 19 0.61 -13.36 1.84
N GLU A 20 -0.07 -12.22 1.71
CA GLU A 20 -1.50 -12.14 1.42
C GLU A 20 -1.80 -11.58 0.03
N VAL A 21 -1.01 -10.61 -0.47
CA VAL A 21 -1.31 -9.89 -1.71
C VAL A 21 -0.52 -10.40 -2.92
N LEU A 22 0.82 -10.34 -2.87
CA LEU A 22 1.67 -10.70 -4.01
C LEU A 22 1.61 -12.20 -4.33
N ARG A 23 1.64 -13.08 -3.33
CA ARG A 23 1.52 -14.54 -3.53
C ARG A 23 0.21 -14.95 -4.22
N ARG A 24 -0.87 -14.19 -4.05
CA ARG A 24 -2.17 -14.48 -4.67
C ARG A 24 -2.29 -13.94 -6.10
N ARG A 25 -1.47 -12.93 -6.46
CA ARG A 25 -1.56 -12.22 -7.75
C ARG A 25 -0.42 -12.56 -8.71
N VAL A 26 0.68 -13.09 -8.21
CA VAL A 26 1.87 -13.44 -8.99
C VAL A 26 2.08 -14.94 -8.92
N ALA A 27 1.93 -15.63 -10.05
CA ALA A 27 2.18 -17.05 -10.14
C ALA A 27 3.64 -17.37 -9.76
N ARG A 28 3.83 -18.37 -8.89
CA ARG A 28 5.15 -18.82 -8.41
C ARG A 28 5.97 -17.68 -7.78
N TYR A 29 5.32 -16.77 -7.04
CA TYR A 29 6.00 -15.68 -6.35
C TYR A 29 7.08 -16.20 -5.38
N THR A 30 8.31 -15.70 -5.54
CA THR A 30 9.39 -15.85 -4.56
C THR A 30 9.82 -14.46 -4.04
N PRO A 31 10.24 -14.34 -2.77
CA PRO A 31 10.72 -13.09 -2.20
C PRO A 31 11.85 -12.42 -3.01
N ASP A 32 12.72 -13.22 -3.63
CA ASP A 32 13.85 -12.76 -4.47
C ASP A 32 13.41 -11.97 -5.70
N LEU A 33 12.17 -12.13 -6.17
CA LEU A 33 11.64 -11.32 -7.27
C LEU A 33 11.54 -9.85 -6.85
N LEU A 34 10.96 -9.59 -5.67
CA LEU A 34 10.81 -8.24 -5.17
C LEU A 34 12.17 -7.62 -4.82
N ASP A 35 13.07 -8.39 -4.21
CA ASP A 35 14.41 -7.90 -3.89
C ASP A 35 15.19 -7.51 -5.13
N ARG A 36 15.13 -8.32 -6.20
CA ARG A 36 15.78 -7.97 -7.48
C ARG A 36 15.22 -6.67 -8.08
N LEU A 37 13.90 -6.47 -8.01
CA LEU A 37 13.27 -5.23 -8.49
C LEU A 37 13.70 -4.02 -7.66
N CYS A 38 13.77 -4.15 -6.33
CA CYS A 38 14.28 -3.08 -5.46
C CYS A 38 15.76 -2.76 -5.75
N LEU A 39 16.59 -3.81 -5.86
CA LEU A 39 18.03 -3.68 -6.14
C LEU A 39 18.32 -3.08 -7.52
N SER A 40 17.49 -3.38 -8.52
CA SER A 40 17.58 -2.78 -9.86
C SER A 40 17.19 -1.30 -9.88
N GLY A 41 16.53 -0.81 -8.82
CA GLY A 41 16.01 0.55 -8.73
C GLY A 41 14.66 0.76 -9.43
N GLU A 42 14.08 -0.26 -10.08
CA GLU A 42 12.76 -0.16 -10.72
C GLU A 42 11.63 0.05 -9.69
N VAL A 43 11.76 -0.60 -8.53
CA VAL A 43 10.75 -0.58 -7.46
C VAL A 43 11.34 0.04 -6.20
N MET A 44 10.51 0.79 -5.49
CA MET A 44 10.78 1.31 -4.16
C MET A 44 9.67 0.88 -3.20
N TRP A 45 9.98 0.99 -1.92
CA TRP A 45 9.00 0.81 -0.86
C TRP A 45 9.16 1.91 0.17
N GLY A 46 8.08 2.26 0.83
CA GLY A 46 8.06 3.30 1.84
C GLY A 46 6.65 3.58 2.30
N ARG A 47 6.52 4.31 3.39
CA ARG A 47 5.23 4.84 3.81
C ARG A 47 5.00 6.17 3.08
N LEU A 48 3.83 6.29 2.47
CA LEU A 48 3.38 7.44 1.70
C LEU A 48 2.47 8.36 2.54
N SER A 49 1.64 7.80 3.43
CA SER A 49 0.79 8.63 4.29
C SER A 49 1.60 9.19 5.46
N PRO A 50 1.36 10.45 5.87
CA PRO A 50 1.93 10.94 7.12
C PRO A 50 1.50 10.05 8.29
N HIS A 51 2.43 9.77 9.20
CA HIS A 51 2.14 8.95 10.37
C HIS A 51 1.04 9.63 11.22
N PRO A 52 0.07 8.89 11.81
CA PRO A 52 -1.03 9.50 12.56
C PRO A 52 -0.60 10.42 13.70
N SER A 53 0.54 10.12 14.35
CA SER A 53 1.13 11.01 15.38
C SER A 53 1.55 12.40 14.85
N LEU A 54 1.71 12.55 13.54
CA LEU A 54 2.11 13.79 12.87
C LEU A 54 0.91 14.63 12.41
N LEU A 55 -0.28 14.01 12.30
CA LEU A 55 -1.52 14.66 11.83
C LEU A 55 -2.34 15.31 12.94
N LEU A 56 -2.04 15.00 14.20
CA LEU A 56 -2.81 15.49 15.34
C LEU A 56 -2.17 16.78 15.87
N ASP A 57 -2.80 17.93 15.56
CA ASP A 57 -2.46 19.25 16.14
C ASP A 57 -2.79 19.37 17.64
N ASP A 58 -3.31 18.30 18.24
CA ASP A 58 -3.70 18.28 19.65
C ASP A 58 -2.45 18.31 20.55
N ALA A 59 -2.20 19.45 21.19
CA ALA A 59 -1.06 19.70 22.08
C ALA A 59 -0.93 18.66 23.21
N THR A 60 -2.02 17.96 23.54
CA THR A 60 -2.08 16.90 24.54
C THR A 60 -1.47 15.56 24.07
N LEU A 61 -1.33 15.35 22.75
CA LEU A 61 -0.86 14.09 22.15
C LEU A 61 0.50 14.21 21.44
N ARG A 62 1.11 15.39 21.40
CA ARG A 62 2.47 15.64 20.85
C ARG A 62 3.57 14.73 21.44
N ASN A 63 3.30 14.06 22.56
CA ASN A 63 4.20 13.10 23.19
C ASN A 63 4.06 11.64 22.73
N ARG A 64 3.16 11.31 21.78
CA ARG A 64 3.09 9.95 21.21
C ARG A 64 4.22 9.73 20.21
N ARG A 65 5.39 9.35 20.74
CA ARG A 65 6.55 8.84 19.99
C ARG A 65 6.10 7.83 18.94
N ILE A 66 6.69 7.92 17.76
CA ILE A 66 6.46 6.95 16.68
C ILE A 66 6.97 5.61 17.19
N ARG A 67 6.05 4.66 17.41
CA ARG A 67 6.41 3.32 17.87
C ARG A 67 6.46 2.38 16.68
N PRO A 68 7.61 1.77 16.41
CA PRO A 68 7.71 0.83 15.32
C PRO A 68 6.86 -0.41 15.62
N THR A 69 5.84 -0.67 14.80
CA THR A 69 4.97 -1.86 14.95
C THR A 69 5.04 -2.69 13.67
N ARG A 70 4.92 -4.02 13.77
CA ARG A 70 4.86 -4.94 12.59
C ARG A 70 3.74 -4.62 11.61
N VAL A 71 2.80 -3.81 12.06
CA VAL A 71 1.58 -3.36 11.42
C VAL A 71 1.80 -2.09 10.60
N ALA A 72 3.00 -1.48 10.68
CA ALA A 72 3.31 -0.25 9.98
C ALA A 72 2.91 -0.35 8.49
N PRO A 73 2.03 0.55 8.02
CA PRO A 73 1.60 0.55 6.64
C PRO A 73 2.75 0.99 5.76
N VAL A 74 2.98 0.23 4.69
CA VAL A 74 4.00 0.50 3.66
C VAL A 74 3.33 0.34 2.31
N ALA A 75 3.73 1.15 1.33
CA ALA A 75 3.43 0.95 -0.08
C ALA A 75 4.65 0.39 -0.81
N ILE A 76 4.39 -0.36 -1.87
CA ILE A 76 5.37 -0.74 -2.88
C ILE A 76 4.98 -0.04 -4.17
N PHE A 77 5.90 0.68 -4.80
CA PHE A 77 5.61 1.53 -5.95
C PHE A 77 6.80 1.59 -6.91
N LEU A 78 6.55 1.99 -8.15
CA LEU A 78 7.62 2.20 -9.12
C LEU A 78 8.40 3.47 -8.77
N ARG A 79 9.72 3.43 -8.92
CA ARG A 79 10.57 4.61 -8.65
C ARG A 79 10.18 5.81 -9.52
N GLU A 80 9.83 5.57 -10.77
CA GLU A 80 9.37 6.60 -11.72
C GLU A 80 8.10 7.32 -11.26
N ASP A 81 7.27 6.65 -10.46
CA ASP A 81 6.00 7.15 -9.95
C ASP A 81 6.12 7.81 -8.56
N ALA A 82 7.31 7.82 -7.97
CA ALA A 82 7.55 8.46 -6.68
C ALA A 82 7.16 9.96 -6.63
N PRO A 83 7.41 10.80 -7.68
CA PRO A 83 7.12 12.23 -7.62
C PRO A 83 5.66 12.60 -7.31
N TRP A 84 4.68 11.85 -7.81
CA TRP A 84 3.26 12.13 -7.57
C TRP A 84 2.68 11.41 -6.35
N LEU A 85 3.39 10.38 -5.87
CA LEU A 85 3.05 9.62 -4.67
C LEU A 85 3.56 10.29 -3.39
N LEU A 86 4.77 10.87 -3.42
CA LEU A 86 5.44 11.52 -2.28
C LEU A 86 5.17 13.03 -2.27
N ASP A 87 3.90 13.42 -2.16
CA ASP A 87 3.47 14.82 -2.19
C ASP A 87 3.59 15.54 -0.82
N SER A 88 3.88 14.80 0.24
CA SER A 88 3.97 15.36 1.60
C SER A 88 5.41 15.56 2.03
N PRO A 89 5.78 16.74 2.57
CA PRO A 89 7.12 16.98 3.05
C PRO A 89 7.46 16.02 4.20
N ALA A 90 8.69 15.53 4.21
CA ALA A 90 9.23 14.67 5.26
C ALA A 90 9.21 15.40 6.62
N GLN A 91 8.31 14.98 7.52
CA GLN A 91 8.23 15.56 8.86
C GLN A 91 9.03 14.72 9.86
N ARG A 92 10.00 15.34 10.54
CA ARG A 92 10.84 14.70 11.58
C ARG A 92 10.34 14.89 13.01
N ASN A 93 9.15 15.46 13.18
CA ASN A 93 8.56 15.70 14.50
C ASN A 93 8.21 14.37 15.19
N GLY A 94 8.33 14.32 16.52
CA GLY A 94 7.94 13.11 17.28
C GLY A 94 8.89 11.91 17.19
N LEU A 95 10.02 12.03 16.47
CA LEU A 95 11.09 11.03 16.45
C LEU A 95 11.85 10.97 17.79
N SER A 96 12.29 9.78 18.16
CA SER A 96 13.25 9.56 19.23
C SER A 96 14.60 10.24 18.94
N GLN A 97 15.42 10.43 19.98
CA GLN A 97 16.78 10.95 19.81
C GLN A 97 17.60 10.08 18.86
N SER A 98 17.47 8.75 19.00
CA SER A 98 18.15 7.80 18.11
C SER A 98 17.68 7.94 16.66
N GLY A 99 16.37 8.06 16.44
CA GLY A 99 15.78 8.29 15.12
C GLY A 99 16.31 9.55 14.44
N ARG A 100 16.46 10.65 15.19
CA ARG A 100 17.03 11.91 14.67
C ARG A 100 18.50 11.76 14.30
N GLU A 101 19.31 11.17 15.18
CA GLU A 101 20.74 10.96 14.93
C GLU A 101 21.00 10.11 13.68
N VAL A 102 20.19 9.06 13.47
CA VAL A 102 20.26 8.23 12.26
C VAL A 102 19.79 9.00 11.02
N ALA A 103 18.70 9.76 11.11
CA ALA A 103 18.24 10.61 10.01
C ALA A 103 19.29 11.66 9.61
N ASP A 104 19.91 12.32 10.58
CA ASP A 104 20.96 13.31 10.36
C ASP A 104 22.23 12.68 9.79
N ALA A 105 22.54 11.43 10.17
CA ALA A 105 23.64 10.67 9.57
C ALA A 105 23.37 10.34 8.10
N LEU A 106 22.15 9.92 7.77
CA LEU A 106 21.72 9.66 6.39
C LEU A 106 21.67 10.93 5.54
N GLU A 107 21.26 12.06 6.11
CA GLU A 107 21.27 13.35 5.42
C GLU A 107 22.68 13.81 5.07
N ARG A 108 23.63 13.67 6.00
CA ARG A 108 25.02 14.10 5.79
C ARG A 108 25.82 13.16 4.88
N ARG A 109 25.58 11.85 4.95
CA ARG A 109 26.37 10.83 4.25
C ARG A 109 25.70 10.29 2.99
N GLY A 110 24.40 10.53 2.83
CA GLY A 110 23.59 9.86 1.82
C GLY A 110 23.32 8.41 2.16
N ALA A 111 22.98 7.62 1.12
CA ALA A 111 22.62 6.22 1.26
C ALA A 111 23.75 5.40 1.89
N SER A 112 23.51 4.83 3.07
CA SER A 112 24.54 4.21 3.92
C SER A 112 24.13 2.80 4.36
N PHE A 113 25.11 1.91 4.55
CA PHE A 113 24.86 0.59 5.12
C PHE A 113 24.67 0.65 6.65
N LEU A 114 23.99 -0.35 7.22
CA LEU A 114 23.78 -0.43 8.68
C LEU A 114 25.09 -0.32 9.50
N PRO A 115 26.19 -1.02 9.17
CA PRO A 115 27.44 -0.88 9.93
C PRO A 115 28.05 0.53 9.85
N GLU A 116 27.85 1.23 8.73
CA GLU A 116 28.33 2.60 8.56
C GLU A 116 27.54 3.58 9.42
N LEU A 117 26.22 3.37 9.55
CA LEU A 117 25.36 4.13 10.44
C LEU A 117 25.70 3.89 11.91
N VAL A 118 25.92 2.63 12.30
CA VAL A 118 26.40 2.26 13.66
C VAL A 118 27.71 2.98 13.98
N LYS A 119 28.66 2.98 13.05
CA LYS A 119 29.93 3.71 13.21
C LYS A 119 29.73 5.23 13.24
N ALA A 120 28.77 5.76 12.49
CA ALA A 120 28.48 7.19 12.39
C ALA A 120 27.86 7.75 13.68
N THR A 121 26.92 7.01 14.27
CA THR A 121 26.17 7.44 15.45
C THR A 121 26.83 6.99 16.76
N GLY A 122 27.70 5.97 16.72
CA GLY A 122 28.30 5.39 17.93
C GLY A 122 27.31 4.58 18.78
N GLN A 123 26.12 4.29 18.25
CA GLN A 123 25.06 3.56 18.93
C GLN A 123 25.20 2.04 18.78
N LEU A 124 24.48 1.29 19.61
CA LEU A 124 24.40 -0.16 19.45
C LEU A 124 23.64 -0.52 18.16
N THR A 125 23.99 -1.63 17.51
CA THR A 125 23.32 -2.09 16.28
C THR A 125 21.80 -2.19 16.42
N SER A 126 21.30 -2.72 17.55
CA SER A 126 19.87 -2.81 17.82
C SER A 126 19.18 -1.45 17.94
N GLN A 127 19.87 -0.44 18.48
CA GLN A 127 19.34 0.92 18.59
C GLN A 127 19.22 1.58 17.22
N VAL A 128 20.18 1.34 16.32
CA VAL A 128 20.13 1.82 14.93
C VAL A 128 19.05 1.09 14.15
N GLU A 129 18.89 -0.22 14.33
CA GLU A 129 17.80 -1.00 13.70
C GLU A 129 16.42 -0.51 14.14
N ASP A 130 16.22 -0.25 15.44
CA ASP A 130 14.96 0.27 15.95
C ASP A 130 14.69 1.72 15.49
N ALA A 131 15.75 2.54 15.38
CA ALA A 131 15.66 3.88 14.79
C ALA A 131 15.30 3.85 13.30
N LEU A 132 15.93 2.98 12.51
CA LEU A 132 15.56 2.78 11.10
C LEU A 132 14.12 2.29 10.96
N TRP A 133 13.66 1.44 11.89
CA TRP A 133 12.28 0.99 11.90
C TRP A 133 11.29 2.10 12.29
N GLU A 134 11.67 2.99 13.21
CA GLU A 134 10.92 4.21 13.54
C GLU A 134 10.81 5.13 12.33
N LEU A 135 11.93 5.39 11.65
CA LEU A 135 11.98 6.22 10.45
C LEU A 135 11.17 5.62 9.29
N ALA A 136 11.22 4.29 9.10
CA ALA A 136 10.43 3.61 8.07
C ALA A 136 8.93 3.71 8.38
N ALA A 137 8.54 3.52 9.64
CA ALA A 137 7.15 3.69 10.09
C ALA A 137 6.68 5.15 9.99
N ALA A 138 7.60 6.11 10.06
CA ALA A 138 7.34 7.53 9.85
C ALA A 138 7.27 7.93 8.35
N GLY A 139 7.71 7.07 7.44
CA GLY A 139 7.79 7.38 6.00
C GLY A 139 8.99 8.23 5.60
N LEU A 140 10.08 8.18 6.38
CA LEU A 140 11.26 9.02 6.19
C LEU A 140 12.43 8.29 5.54
N VAL A 141 12.42 6.96 5.52
CA VAL A 141 13.50 6.15 4.94
C VAL A 141 12.96 5.03 4.07
N THR A 142 13.83 4.58 3.18
CA THR A 142 13.68 3.40 2.33
C THR A 142 15.00 2.63 2.33
N ALA A 143 15.02 1.44 1.72
CA ALA A 143 16.26 0.69 1.51
C ALA A 143 16.29 -0.01 0.15
N ASP A 144 17.50 -0.27 -0.36
CA ASP A 144 17.75 -0.92 -1.66
C ASP A 144 17.10 -2.32 -1.79
N GLY A 145 16.79 -2.99 -0.68
CA GLY A 145 16.19 -4.32 -0.65
C GLY A 145 15.00 -4.41 0.29
N PHE A 146 13.99 -5.22 -0.07
CA PHE A 146 12.84 -5.48 0.79
C PHE A 146 13.19 -6.43 1.94
N GLU A 147 14.26 -7.23 1.80
CA GLU A 147 14.82 -8.05 2.90
C GLU A 147 15.14 -7.22 4.16
N ASN A 148 15.56 -5.95 4.02
CA ASN A 148 15.77 -5.05 5.15
C ASN A 148 14.49 -4.88 5.98
N LEU A 149 13.36 -4.69 5.29
CA LEU A 149 12.05 -4.58 5.92
C LEU A 149 11.61 -5.92 6.53
N ARG A 150 11.87 -7.05 5.85
CA ARG A 150 11.57 -8.40 6.39
C ARG A 150 12.33 -8.68 7.69
N ALA A 151 13.61 -8.34 7.73
CA ALA A 151 14.44 -8.47 8.92
C ALA A 151 13.86 -7.62 10.06
N LEU A 152 13.41 -6.40 9.79
CA LEU A 152 12.78 -5.56 10.82
C LEU A 152 11.43 -6.11 11.31
N ILE A 153 10.62 -6.78 10.48
CA ILE A 153 9.30 -7.25 10.90
C ILE A 153 9.37 -8.55 11.72
N ASP A 154 10.25 -9.47 11.35
CA ASP A 154 10.33 -10.81 11.97
C ASP A 154 11.52 -10.94 12.96
N PRO A 155 11.27 -10.99 14.28
CA PRO A 155 12.32 -11.16 15.28
C PRO A 155 13.10 -12.46 15.14
N LYS A 156 12.49 -13.53 14.59
CA LYS A 156 13.21 -14.80 14.37
C LYS A 156 14.25 -14.64 13.28
N ARG A 157 13.95 -13.85 12.24
CA ARG A 157 14.94 -13.45 11.23
C ARG A 157 16.00 -12.53 11.83
N ARG A 158 15.64 -11.55 12.67
CA ARG A 158 16.62 -10.71 13.40
C ARG A 158 17.60 -11.54 14.22
N ARG A 159 17.14 -12.60 14.89
CA ARG A 159 17.99 -13.48 15.70
C ARG A 159 18.73 -14.57 14.90
N GLY A 160 18.47 -14.69 13.58
CA GLY A 160 19.05 -15.75 12.76
C GLY A 160 18.49 -17.15 13.05
N GLU A 161 17.34 -17.23 13.73
CA GLU A 161 16.65 -18.47 14.13
C GLU A 161 15.64 -18.96 13.06
N GLY A 162 15.60 -18.29 11.90
CA GLY A 162 14.73 -18.66 10.79
C GLY A 162 15.21 -19.89 10.03
N SER A 163 14.27 -20.73 9.57
CA SER A 163 14.53 -21.87 8.67
C SER A 163 14.92 -21.37 7.27
N SER A 164 16.13 -20.82 7.16
CA SER A 164 16.79 -20.56 5.88
C SER A 164 17.97 -21.50 5.80
N ARG A 165 17.98 -22.40 4.80
CA ARG A 165 19.11 -23.27 4.46
C ARG A 165 20.33 -22.49 3.92
N LEU A 166 20.23 -21.17 3.77
CA LEU A 166 21.31 -20.30 3.35
C LEU A 166 21.83 -19.52 4.57
N LYS A 167 23.13 -19.66 4.87
CA LYS A 167 23.92 -18.80 5.76
C LYS A 167 23.95 -17.37 5.20
N MET A 168 22.82 -16.68 5.17
CA MET A 168 22.80 -15.26 4.84
C MET A 168 23.33 -14.47 6.03
N PRO A 169 24.08 -13.36 5.80
CA PRO A 169 24.51 -12.47 6.86
C PRO A 169 23.31 -12.05 7.73
N ARG A 170 23.53 -11.89 9.04
CA ARG A 170 22.49 -11.47 10.01
C ARG A 170 21.86 -10.12 9.67
N HIS A 171 22.48 -9.35 8.78
CA HIS A 171 21.99 -8.08 8.28
C HIS A 171 21.60 -8.23 6.82
N ALA A 172 20.40 -7.77 6.48
CA ALA A 172 19.94 -7.70 5.11
C ALA A 172 20.89 -6.87 4.25
N ALA A 173 21.09 -7.29 3.00
CA ALA A 173 21.90 -6.55 2.05
C ALA A 173 21.17 -5.27 1.60
N GLY A 174 21.91 -4.19 1.41
CA GLY A 174 21.41 -2.94 0.85
C GLY A 174 21.68 -1.72 1.72
N ARG A 175 21.67 -0.55 1.10
CA ARG A 175 21.82 0.73 1.80
C ARG A 175 20.46 1.24 2.23
N TRP A 176 20.46 1.94 3.35
CA TRP A 176 19.35 2.76 3.82
C TRP A 176 19.51 4.17 3.27
N ALA A 177 18.42 4.78 2.83
CA ALA A 177 18.40 6.14 2.31
C ALA A 177 17.18 6.87 2.83
N LEU A 178 17.25 8.20 2.90
CA LEU A 178 16.07 9.02 3.14
C LEU A 178 15.08 8.84 1.98
N LEU A 179 13.79 8.77 2.31
CA LEU A 179 12.69 8.78 1.35
C LEU A 179 12.36 10.22 0.94
N ASP A 180 13.40 11.01 0.70
CA ASP A 180 13.31 12.35 0.17
C ASP A 180 13.99 12.32 -1.20
N LEU A 181 13.17 12.29 -2.24
CA LEU A 181 13.64 12.26 -3.60
C LEU A 181 13.50 13.67 -4.17
N PRO A 182 14.60 14.32 -4.60
CA PRO A 182 14.54 15.66 -5.16
C PRO A 182 13.76 15.63 -6.47
N HIS A 183 12.51 16.06 -6.42
CA HIS A 183 11.60 16.07 -7.56
C HIS A 183 10.77 17.34 -7.58
N THR A 184 10.46 17.83 -8.78
CA THR A 184 9.42 18.84 -8.96
C THR A 184 8.08 18.18 -8.72
N ALA A 185 7.42 18.55 -7.62
CA ALA A 185 6.08 18.05 -7.33
C ALA A 185 5.13 18.40 -8.49
N PRO A 186 4.32 17.45 -8.97
CA PRO A 186 3.35 17.72 -10.02
C PRO A 186 2.32 18.74 -9.53
N SER A 187 1.73 19.49 -10.47
CA SER A 187 0.60 20.35 -10.11
C SER A 187 -0.57 19.52 -9.57
N PRO A 188 -1.47 20.10 -8.74
CA PRO A 188 -2.62 19.38 -8.21
C PRO A 188 -3.49 18.73 -9.29
N ASP A 189 -3.63 19.38 -10.46
CA ASP A 189 -4.40 18.87 -11.59
C ASP A 189 -3.73 17.69 -12.30
N GLU A 190 -2.40 17.73 -12.48
CA GLU A 190 -1.63 16.61 -13.03
C GLU A 190 -1.64 15.41 -12.07
N ARG A 191 -1.54 15.69 -10.77
CA ARG A 191 -1.64 14.67 -9.73
C ARG A 191 -3.03 14.04 -9.74
N ALA A 192 -4.09 14.82 -9.90
CA ALA A 192 -5.46 14.30 -10.03
C ALA A 192 -5.67 13.44 -11.28
N ASP A 193 -5.11 13.82 -12.44
CA ASP A 193 -5.16 13.00 -13.67
C ASP A 193 -4.42 11.67 -13.47
N THR A 194 -3.23 11.72 -12.85
CA THR A 194 -2.41 10.53 -12.57
C THR A 194 -3.11 9.60 -11.58
N PHE A 195 -3.69 10.13 -10.49
CA PHE A 195 -4.49 9.35 -9.56
C PHE A 195 -5.72 8.74 -10.23
N ALA A 196 -6.45 9.49 -11.07
CA ALA A 196 -7.61 8.96 -11.77
C ALA A 196 -7.23 7.74 -12.63
N ARG A 197 -6.11 7.80 -13.37
CA ARG A 197 -5.57 6.66 -14.14
C ARG A 197 -5.18 5.49 -13.23
N GLN A 198 -4.50 5.76 -12.12
CA GLN A 198 -4.11 4.74 -11.14
C GLN A 198 -5.33 4.00 -10.58
N LEU A 199 -6.36 4.73 -10.18
CA LEU A 199 -7.57 4.16 -9.58
C LEU A 199 -8.37 3.35 -10.61
N LEU A 200 -8.47 3.82 -11.86
CA LEU A 200 -9.06 3.07 -12.96
C LEU A 200 -8.28 1.78 -13.25
N LEU A 201 -6.95 1.80 -13.18
CA LEU A 201 -6.11 0.61 -13.33
C LEU A 201 -6.30 -0.38 -12.17
N ARG A 202 -6.45 0.13 -10.93
CA ARG A 202 -6.62 -0.71 -9.74
C ARG A 202 -8.00 -1.35 -9.66
N TRP A 203 -9.06 -0.57 -9.86
CA TRP A 203 -10.44 -0.98 -9.61
C TRP A 203 -11.21 -1.38 -10.87
N GLY A 204 -10.77 -0.91 -12.05
CA GLY A 204 -11.51 -1.06 -13.31
C GLY A 204 -12.71 -0.13 -13.43
N VAL A 205 -13.54 -0.05 -12.38
CA VAL A 205 -14.65 0.89 -12.22
C VAL A 205 -14.42 1.72 -10.96
N ILE A 206 -14.57 3.04 -11.06
CA ILE A 206 -14.46 3.98 -9.94
C ILE A 206 -15.76 4.76 -9.73
N PHE A 207 -16.08 4.98 -8.45
CA PHE A 207 -17.16 5.84 -7.97
C PHE A 207 -16.78 6.41 -6.60
N ARG A 208 -17.50 7.44 -6.14
CA ARG A 208 -17.13 8.22 -4.95
C ARG A 208 -16.83 7.36 -3.72
N ASP A 209 -17.68 6.39 -3.41
CA ASP A 209 -17.56 5.63 -2.16
C ASP A 209 -16.31 4.73 -2.13
N LEU A 210 -15.71 4.39 -3.28
CA LEU A 210 -14.43 3.66 -3.35
C LEU A 210 -13.27 4.43 -2.74
N LEU A 211 -13.34 5.76 -2.69
CA LEU A 211 -12.31 6.59 -2.05
C LEU A 211 -12.18 6.30 -0.56
N ALA A 212 -13.18 5.69 0.09
CA ALA A 212 -13.06 5.22 1.47
C ALA A 212 -11.90 4.22 1.67
N ARG A 213 -11.42 3.58 0.59
CA ARG A 213 -10.25 2.70 0.58
C ARG A 213 -8.95 3.41 0.20
N GLU A 214 -9.01 4.58 -0.42
CA GLU A 214 -7.86 5.25 -1.06
C GLU A 214 -7.45 6.47 -0.23
N THR A 215 -6.69 6.24 0.84
CA THR A 215 -6.32 7.28 1.82
C THR A 215 -5.46 8.40 1.23
N LEU A 216 -4.75 8.14 0.14
CA LEU A 216 -3.88 9.11 -0.54
C LEU A 216 -4.57 9.83 -1.70
N ALA A 217 -5.79 9.42 -2.07
CA ALA A 217 -6.46 9.99 -3.23
C ALA A 217 -6.81 11.47 -3.00
N PRO A 218 -6.67 12.32 -4.04
CA PRO A 218 -7.23 13.66 -4.04
C PRO A 218 -8.74 13.65 -3.78
N ALA A 219 -9.30 14.81 -3.41
CA ALA A 219 -10.71 14.92 -3.17
C ALA A 219 -11.52 14.51 -4.42
N TRP A 220 -12.70 13.91 -4.19
CA TRP A 220 -13.55 13.43 -5.30
C TRP A 220 -13.84 14.50 -6.35
N ARG A 221 -13.97 15.77 -5.95
CA ARG A 221 -14.19 16.89 -6.87
C ARG A 221 -13.05 17.04 -7.90
N ASP A 222 -11.81 16.85 -7.46
CA ASP A 222 -10.61 17.04 -8.28
C ASP A 222 -10.45 15.86 -9.24
N LEU A 223 -10.69 14.64 -8.72
CA LEU A 223 -10.75 13.43 -9.53
C LEU A 223 -11.89 13.47 -10.56
N LEU A 224 -13.07 13.99 -10.20
CA LEU A 224 -14.21 14.08 -11.10
C LEU A 224 -13.91 14.98 -12.31
N MET A 225 -13.18 16.08 -12.11
CA MET A 225 -12.72 16.95 -13.20
C MET A 225 -11.75 16.21 -14.14
N ALA A 226 -10.82 15.42 -13.59
CA ALA A 226 -9.93 14.59 -14.40
C ALA A 226 -10.70 13.50 -15.17
N LEU A 227 -11.60 12.78 -14.50
CA LEU A 227 -12.41 11.71 -15.09
C LEU A 227 -13.30 12.22 -16.22
N ARG A 228 -13.97 13.36 -16.05
CA ARG A 228 -14.79 13.96 -17.12
C ARG A 228 -13.95 14.41 -18.32
N ARG A 229 -12.73 14.92 -18.11
CA ARG A 229 -11.79 15.22 -19.21
C ARG A 229 -11.39 13.96 -19.96
N MET A 230 -11.06 12.88 -19.23
CA MET A 230 -10.74 11.58 -19.83
C MET A 230 -11.93 10.99 -20.61
N GLU A 231 -13.15 11.15 -20.09
CA GLU A 231 -14.37 10.72 -20.78
C GLU A 231 -14.60 11.52 -22.07
N ALA A 232 -14.44 12.85 -22.02
CA ALA A 232 -14.56 13.70 -23.21
C ALA A 232 -13.54 13.35 -24.30
N ARG A 233 -12.34 12.88 -23.91
CA ARG A 233 -11.33 12.32 -24.82
C ARG A 233 -11.66 10.91 -25.32
N GLY A 234 -12.70 10.27 -24.78
CA GLY A 234 -13.12 8.92 -25.13
C GLY A 234 -12.26 7.79 -24.55
N GLU A 235 -11.34 8.11 -23.62
CA GLU A 235 -10.46 7.12 -22.98
C GLU A 235 -11.23 6.21 -22.01
N ILE A 236 -12.30 6.73 -21.42
CA ILE A 236 -13.14 6.03 -20.45
C ILE A 236 -14.62 6.23 -20.77
N ARG A 237 -15.47 5.48 -20.06
CA ARG A 237 -16.92 5.59 -20.17
C ARG A 237 -17.52 5.98 -18.83
N GLY A 238 -18.31 7.06 -18.80
CA GLY A 238 -19.19 7.39 -17.69
C GLY A 238 -20.51 6.62 -17.78
N GLY A 239 -21.09 6.28 -16.65
CA GLY A 239 -22.37 5.58 -16.61
C GLY A 239 -22.72 4.99 -15.26
N ARG A 240 -23.55 3.95 -15.30
CA ARG A 240 -23.98 3.15 -14.15
C ARG A 240 -23.61 1.70 -14.41
N PHE A 241 -22.50 1.26 -13.83
CA PHE A 241 -21.97 -0.09 -14.03
C PHE A 241 -22.27 -1.00 -12.83
N VAL A 242 -22.24 -0.45 -11.62
CA VAL A 242 -22.50 -1.15 -10.36
C VAL A 242 -23.78 -0.60 -9.73
N SER A 243 -24.73 -1.49 -9.43
CA SER A 243 -25.96 -1.13 -8.72
C SER A 243 -25.69 -0.88 -7.22
N GLY A 244 -26.64 -0.28 -6.50
CA GLY A 244 -26.50 -0.03 -5.06
C GLY A 244 -25.64 1.19 -4.68
N PHE A 245 -24.96 1.82 -5.64
CA PHE A 245 -24.16 3.04 -5.41
C PHE A 245 -24.71 4.22 -6.20
N LEU A 246 -24.78 5.37 -5.53
CA LEU A 246 -25.24 6.63 -6.09
C LEU A 246 -24.08 7.41 -6.74
N GLY A 247 -24.42 8.46 -7.50
CA GLY A 247 -23.43 9.31 -8.19
C GLY A 247 -22.81 8.75 -9.48
N GLU A 248 -22.06 9.57 -10.19
CA GLU A 248 -21.37 9.19 -11.45
C GLU A 248 -20.35 8.06 -11.21
N GLN A 249 -20.29 7.12 -12.15
CA GLN A 249 -19.31 6.04 -12.15
C GLN A 249 -18.55 6.08 -13.48
N PHE A 250 -17.26 5.75 -13.42
CA PHE A 250 -16.40 5.76 -14.58
C PHE A 250 -15.67 4.43 -14.69
N ALA A 251 -15.56 3.92 -15.91
CA ALA A 251 -14.91 2.64 -16.18
C ALA A 251 -14.05 2.72 -17.42
N ARG A 252 -12.96 1.96 -17.41
CA ARG A 252 -12.20 1.67 -18.63
C ARG A 252 -13.06 0.84 -19.61
N PRO A 253 -12.94 1.04 -20.93
CA PRO A 253 -13.69 0.25 -21.92
C PRO A 253 -13.54 -1.26 -21.71
N GLU A 254 -12.31 -1.72 -21.42
CA GLU A 254 -12.03 -3.13 -21.20
C GLU A 254 -12.72 -3.68 -19.94
N ALA A 255 -12.87 -2.85 -18.90
CA ALA A 255 -13.59 -3.22 -17.69
C ALA A 255 -15.10 -3.36 -17.97
N VAL A 256 -15.67 -2.50 -18.81
CA VAL A 256 -17.08 -2.59 -19.23
C VAL A 256 -17.34 -3.89 -19.99
N ASP A 257 -16.44 -4.26 -20.90
CA ASP A 257 -16.58 -5.49 -21.67
C ASP A 257 -16.43 -6.75 -20.80
N LEU A 258 -15.52 -6.73 -19.83
CA LEU A 258 -15.39 -7.79 -18.82
C LEU A 258 -16.66 -7.91 -17.95
N LEU A 259 -17.26 -6.79 -17.52
CA LEU A 259 -18.51 -6.83 -16.77
C LEU A 259 -19.66 -7.42 -17.60
N ARG A 260 -19.71 -7.11 -18.90
CA ARG A 260 -20.68 -7.69 -19.83
C ARG A 260 -20.46 -9.19 -20.02
N SER A 261 -19.22 -9.66 -20.10
CA SER A 261 -18.92 -11.09 -20.23
C SER A 261 -19.29 -11.86 -18.97
N ILE A 262 -18.94 -11.33 -17.78
CA ILE A 262 -19.30 -11.93 -16.49
C ILE A 262 -20.83 -12.00 -16.31
N ARG A 263 -21.56 -10.99 -16.77
CA ARG A 263 -23.03 -11.01 -16.74
C ARG A 263 -23.64 -12.09 -17.65
N ARG A 264 -23.00 -12.39 -18.79
CA ARG A 264 -23.45 -13.42 -19.74
C ARG A 264 -23.15 -14.82 -19.26
N THR A 265 -21.99 -15.01 -18.62
CA THR A 265 -21.54 -16.29 -18.09
C THR A 265 -21.20 -16.11 -16.62
N PRO A 266 -22.22 -16.13 -15.73
CA PRO A 266 -21.98 -16.03 -14.30
C PRO A 266 -21.12 -17.20 -13.85
N SER A 267 -20.13 -16.91 -13.01
CA SER A 267 -19.26 -17.92 -12.43
C SER A 267 -19.61 -18.11 -10.97
N ASP A 268 -19.76 -19.36 -10.52
CA ASP A 268 -19.99 -19.68 -9.11
C ASP A 268 -18.69 -19.69 -8.29
N LEU A 269 -17.69 -18.89 -8.70
CA LEU A 269 -16.37 -18.92 -8.09
C LEU A 269 -16.43 -18.22 -6.72
N ALA A 270 -16.34 -18.98 -5.64
CA ALA A 270 -16.15 -18.42 -4.32
C ALA A 270 -14.72 -17.86 -4.20
N LEU A 271 -14.60 -16.53 -4.10
CA LEU A 271 -13.31 -15.85 -3.95
C LEU A 271 -13.01 -15.63 -2.47
N LYS A 272 -11.94 -16.28 -1.96
CA LYS A 272 -11.38 -15.94 -0.65
C LYS A 272 -10.44 -14.75 -0.81
N ILE A 273 -10.73 -13.62 -0.18
CA ILE A 273 -9.93 -12.39 -0.19
C ILE A 273 -9.32 -12.19 1.20
N ALA A 274 -8.05 -11.85 1.29
CA ALA A 274 -7.40 -11.61 2.57
C ALA A 274 -7.88 -10.28 3.19
N ALA A 275 -7.90 -10.16 4.52
CA ALA A 275 -8.38 -8.95 5.17
C ALA A 275 -7.56 -7.70 4.80
N ALA A 276 -6.26 -7.86 4.58
CA ALA A 276 -5.37 -6.78 4.15
C ALA A 276 -5.48 -6.44 2.67
N ASP A 277 -6.08 -7.29 1.83
CA ASP A 277 -6.14 -7.05 0.38
C ASP A 277 -7.01 -5.82 0.06
N PRO A 278 -6.61 -4.97 -0.90
CA PRO A 278 -7.42 -3.82 -1.33
C PRO A 278 -8.86 -4.19 -1.67
N LEU A 279 -9.08 -5.35 -2.29
CA LEU A 279 -10.40 -5.85 -2.70
C LEU A 279 -11.32 -6.25 -1.54
N ASN A 280 -10.84 -6.24 -0.29
CA ASN A 280 -11.71 -6.38 0.86
C ASN A 280 -12.58 -5.12 1.04
N LEU A 281 -13.83 -5.18 0.57
CA LEU A 281 -14.82 -4.12 0.68
C LEU A 281 -15.88 -4.34 1.78
N ALA A 282 -15.79 -5.47 2.50
CA ALA A 282 -16.79 -5.90 3.48
C ALA A 282 -16.81 -4.99 4.72
N GLY A 283 -18.00 -4.47 5.06
CA GLY A 283 -18.19 -3.53 6.16
C GLY A 283 -17.50 -2.18 5.95
N ILE A 284 -17.14 -1.87 4.69
CA ILE A 284 -16.58 -0.56 4.29
C ILE A 284 -17.54 0.08 3.30
N ILE A 285 -17.74 -0.60 2.16
CA ILE A 285 -18.63 -0.16 1.08
C ILE A 285 -19.75 -1.18 0.90
N LEU A 286 -19.45 -2.46 1.12
CA LEU A 286 -20.43 -3.53 1.12
C LEU A 286 -21.01 -3.74 2.51
N PRO A 287 -22.29 -4.13 2.62
CA PRO A 287 -22.89 -4.53 3.89
C PRO A 287 -22.10 -5.64 4.59
N GLY A 288 -22.09 -5.63 5.93
CA GLY A 288 -21.42 -6.64 6.74
C GLY A 288 -20.56 -6.05 7.85
N SER A 289 -19.95 -6.93 8.65
CA SER A 289 -19.04 -6.52 9.72
C SER A 289 -17.67 -6.14 9.15
N ARG A 290 -17.15 -4.98 9.58
CA ARG A 290 -15.80 -4.54 9.20
C ARG A 290 -14.75 -5.48 9.78
N ILE A 291 -13.92 -6.04 8.92
CA ILE A 291 -12.80 -6.91 9.33
C ILE A 291 -11.53 -6.06 9.38
N SER A 292 -10.77 -6.19 10.47
CA SER A 292 -9.51 -5.47 10.62
C SER A 292 -8.52 -5.93 9.54
N PRO A 293 -7.88 -5.01 8.79
CA PRO A 293 -6.84 -5.34 7.80
C PRO A 293 -5.60 -6.04 8.40
N LEU A 294 -5.49 -6.06 9.73
CA LEU A 294 -4.39 -6.69 10.47
C LEU A 294 -4.73 -8.09 10.96
N SER A 295 -5.96 -8.53 10.71
CA SER A 295 -6.44 -9.85 11.03
C SER A 295 -5.92 -10.85 9.99
N ALA A 296 -5.52 -12.04 10.42
CA ALA A 296 -5.23 -13.16 9.50
C ALA A 296 -6.50 -13.79 8.90
N GLN A 297 -7.66 -13.16 9.08
CA GLN A 297 -8.94 -13.62 8.54
C GLN A 297 -9.03 -13.36 7.03
N SER A 298 -9.81 -14.19 6.36
CA SER A 298 -10.19 -13.99 4.95
C SER A 298 -11.69 -13.83 4.82
N VAL A 299 -12.10 -12.99 3.87
CA VAL A 299 -13.50 -12.77 3.49
C VAL A 299 -13.82 -13.64 2.28
N GLY A 300 -14.85 -14.47 2.39
CA GLY A 300 -15.40 -15.18 1.25
C GLY A 300 -16.42 -14.30 0.52
N PHE A 301 -16.21 -14.09 -0.77
CA PHE A 301 -17.17 -13.49 -1.67
C PHE A 301 -17.79 -14.59 -2.53
N ALA A 302 -19.10 -14.80 -2.41
CA ALA A 302 -19.88 -15.61 -3.34
C ALA A 302 -20.58 -14.67 -4.32
N GLN A 303 -20.53 -14.98 -5.61
CA GLN A 303 -21.17 -14.19 -6.66
C GLN A 303 -22.68 -14.51 -6.69
N GLU A 304 -23.47 -13.99 -5.76
CA GLU A 304 -24.93 -14.01 -5.88
C GLU A 304 -25.38 -12.84 -6.77
N ILE A 305 -25.53 -13.09 -8.07
CA ILE A 305 -26.29 -12.20 -8.95
C ILE A 305 -27.77 -12.49 -8.70
N LEU A 306 -28.38 -11.76 -7.77
CA LEU A 306 -29.84 -11.76 -7.65
C LEU A 306 -30.44 -11.06 -8.87
N GLY A 307 -30.87 -11.87 -9.84
CA GLY A 307 -31.75 -11.45 -10.91
C GLY A 307 -33.14 -11.14 -10.35
N GLY A 308 -33.75 -10.05 -10.83
CA GLY A 308 -35.18 -9.76 -10.68
C GLY A 308 -35.53 -8.78 -9.57
N HIS A 309 -35.98 -7.59 -9.97
CA HIS A 309 -36.84 -6.64 -9.24
C HIS A 309 -36.89 -6.72 -7.69
N ARG A 310 -35.86 -6.22 -6.99
CA ARG A 310 -35.90 -5.47 -5.70
C ARG A 310 -34.45 -5.19 -5.21
N PRO A 311 -34.17 -4.11 -4.43
CA PRO A 311 -32.80 -3.72 -4.03
C PRO A 311 -32.39 -4.31 -2.66
N PRO A 312 -31.12 -4.19 -2.22
CA PRO A 312 -29.86 -4.04 -2.97
C PRO A 312 -29.02 -5.34 -2.91
N LEU A 313 -27.93 -5.37 -3.69
CA LEU A 313 -26.85 -6.36 -3.67
C LEU A 313 -26.60 -6.94 -2.26
N GLN A 314 -27.13 -8.13 -1.99
CA GLN A 314 -26.59 -8.99 -0.95
C GLN A 314 -25.39 -9.71 -1.54
N ILE A 315 -24.23 -9.04 -1.51
CA ILE A 315 -22.99 -9.78 -1.49
C ILE A 315 -22.95 -10.43 -0.10
N GLY A 316 -23.39 -11.68 -0.03
CA GLY A 316 -23.33 -12.47 1.19
C GLY A 316 -21.87 -12.64 1.60
N VAL A 317 -21.40 -11.81 2.54
CA VAL A 317 -20.17 -12.04 3.28
C VAL A 317 -20.40 -13.28 4.13
N ARG A 318 -20.16 -14.47 3.57
CA ARG A 318 -20.15 -15.69 4.37
C ARG A 318 -18.90 -15.62 5.24
N ASN A 319 -19.13 -15.47 6.55
CA ASN A 319 -18.12 -15.71 7.57
C ASN A 319 -17.57 -17.13 7.37
N CYS A 320 -16.45 -17.28 6.67
CA CYS A 320 -15.74 -18.54 6.55
C CYS A 320 -14.99 -18.81 7.87
N ARG A 321 -15.73 -19.15 8.93
CA ARG A 321 -15.19 -19.95 10.02
C ARG A 321 -15.15 -21.40 9.56
N GLY A 322 -14.01 -21.82 9.04
CA GLY A 322 -13.69 -23.23 8.86
C GLY A 322 -13.63 -23.74 7.41
N ALA A 323 -12.63 -24.60 7.21
CA ALA A 323 -12.36 -25.51 6.08
C ALA A 323 -11.83 -24.89 4.77
N LEU A 324 -10.50 -25.05 4.63
CA LEU A 324 -9.65 -25.34 3.45
C LEU A 324 -9.99 -24.61 2.14
#